data_AF-A0A815V1B4-F1
#
_entry.id   AF-A0A815V1B4-F1
#
_cell.length_a   1.000
_cell.length_b   1.000
_cell.length_c   1.000
_cell.angle_alpha   90.00
_cell.angle_beta   90.00
_cell.angle_gamma   90.00
#
_symmetry.space_group_name_H-M   'P 1'
#
loop_
_entity.id
_entity.type
_entity.pdbx_description
1 polymer ?
#
loop_
_entity_poly.entity_id
_entity_poly.type
_entity_poly.pdbx_seq_one_letter_code
_entity_poly.pdbx_strand_id
1 'polypeptide(L)'
;MSATKHRGLYAKEKVINAVRAVKDGKMTSVEASKFYKVPSSTIRCHVNGYSARIGAGASFYLSKKQEDYLVELIKSFESIGLRLTKLVLKKIVGQFIKLVTNNSRFK
;
A
#
# COMPACT_ATOMS: atom_id res chain seq x y z
N MET A 1 -13.40 -12.02 -32.79
CA MET A 1 -14.09 -11.14 -31.81
C MET A 1 -13.12 -10.86 -30.68
N SER A 2 -12.63 -9.61 -30.58
CA SER A 2 -11.65 -9.19 -29.56
C SER A 2 -12.37 -8.90 -28.25
N ALA A 3 -12.13 -9.72 -27.21
CA ALA A 3 -12.72 -9.52 -25.88
C ALA A 3 -11.84 -8.56 -25.06
N THR A 4 -12.07 -7.26 -25.22
CA THR A 4 -11.46 -6.23 -24.37
C THR A 4 -11.97 -6.41 -22.94
N LYS A 5 -11.10 -6.96 -22.09
CA LYS A 5 -11.37 -7.36 -20.71
C LYS A 5 -11.68 -6.13 -19.84
N HIS A 6 -12.95 -5.76 -19.71
CA HIS A 6 -13.40 -4.78 -18.72
C HIS A 6 -12.94 -5.24 -17.33
N ARG A 7 -11.90 -4.61 -16.77
CA ARG A 7 -11.54 -4.77 -15.35
C ARG A 7 -12.64 -4.12 -14.51
N GLY A 8 -13.75 -4.86 -14.33
CA GLY A 8 -14.86 -4.42 -13.51
C GLY A 8 -14.37 -4.16 -12.09
N LEU A 9 -14.47 -2.90 -11.65
CA LEU A 9 -14.27 -2.49 -10.27
C LEU A 9 -15.36 -3.14 -9.42
N TYR A 10 -15.08 -4.31 -8.85
CA TYR A 10 -15.96 -4.88 -7.84
C TYR A 10 -15.89 -4.01 -6.58
N ALA A 11 -17.06 -3.69 -6.01
CA ALA A 11 -17.15 -2.93 -4.78
C ALA A 11 -16.33 -3.63 -3.66
N LYS A 12 -15.52 -2.85 -2.95
CA LYS A 12 -14.60 -3.35 -1.92
C LYS A 12 -15.31 -4.22 -0.87
N GLU A 13 -16.51 -3.83 -0.49
CA GLU A 13 -17.35 -4.57 0.47
C GLU A 13 -17.70 -5.97 0.00
N LYS A 14 -17.99 -6.15 -1.30
CA LYS A 14 -18.30 -7.47 -1.87
C LYS A 14 -17.09 -8.39 -1.82
N VAL A 15 -15.89 -7.86 -2.04
CA VAL A 15 -14.65 -8.62 -1.90
C VAL A 15 -14.43 -9.03 -0.45
N ILE A 16 -14.61 -8.10 0.51
CA ILE A 16 -14.45 -8.38 1.94
C ILE A 16 -15.42 -9.48 2.39
N ASN A 17 -16.70 -9.36 2.04
CA ASN A 17 -17.72 -10.31 2.44
C ASN A 17 -17.50 -11.69 1.79
N ALA A 18 -17.12 -11.73 0.51
CA ALA A 18 -16.78 -12.98 -0.18
C ALA A 18 -15.58 -13.69 0.46
N VAL A 19 -14.52 -12.95 0.80
CA VAL A 19 -13.32 -13.51 1.43
C VAL A 19 -13.62 -14.03 2.83
N ARG A 20 -14.42 -13.30 3.62
CA ARG A 20 -14.85 -13.73 4.96
C ARG A 20 -15.67 -15.02 4.90
N ALA A 21 -16.66 -15.09 4.01
CA ALA A 21 -17.50 -16.27 3.88
C ALA A 21 -16.70 -17.55 3.53
N VAL A 22 -15.65 -17.41 2.70
CA VAL A 22 -14.75 -18.51 2.37
C VAL A 22 -13.81 -18.85 3.52
N LYS A 23 -13.24 -17.86 4.21
CA LYS A 23 -12.36 -18.08 5.38
C LYS A 23 -13.11 -18.74 6.55
N ASP A 24 -14.37 -18.39 6.76
CA ASP A 24 -15.23 -18.96 7.79
C ASP A 24 -15.73 -20.38 7.42
N GLY A 25 -15.38 -20.91 6.24
CA GLY A 25 -15.84 -22.21 5.76
C GLY A 25 -17.34 -22.28 5.39
N LYS A 26 -18.03 -21.14 5.33
CA LYS A 26 -19.48 -21.06 5.03
C LYS A 26 -19.80 -21.39 3.58
N MET A 27 -18.84 -21.21 2.67
CA MET A 27 -18.97 -21.53 1.24
C MET A 27 -17.60 -21.67 0.58
N THR A 28 -17.56 -22.37 -0.56
CA THR A 28 -16.37 -22.49 -1.40
C THR A 28 -16.09 -21.20 -2.18
N SER A 29 -14.85 -21.03 -2.67
CA SER A 29 -14.49 -19.89 -3.51
C SER A 29 -15.29 -19.79 -4.83
N VAL A 30 -15.82 -20.91 -5.33
CA VAL A 30 -16.64 -20.96 -6.55
C VAL A 30 -18.05 -20.47 -6.27
N GLU A 31 -18.64 -20.89 -5.15
CA GLU A 31 -19.96 -20.45 -4.70
C GLU A 31 -19.95 -18.96 -4.35
N ALA A 32 -18.95 -18.51 -3.58
CA ALA A 32 -18.76 -17.11 -3.25
C ALA A 32 -18.62 -16.23 -4.50
N SER A 33 -17.99 -16.77 -5.56
CA SER A 33 -17.82 -16.04 -6.81
C SER A 33 -19.15 -15.76 -7.51
N LYS A 34 -20.04 -16.77 -7.57
CA LYS A 34 -21.38 -16.63 -8.14
C LYS A 34 -22.24 -15.68 -7.30
N PHE A 35 -22.16 -15.79 -5.97
CA PHE A 35 -22.99 -15.01 -5.05
C PHE A 35 -22.59 -13.52 -5.02
N TYR A 36 -21.31 -13.24 -4.80
CA TYR A 36 -20.82 -11.87 -4.62
C TYR A 36 -20.40 -11.19 -5.94
N LYS A 37 -20.46 -11.89 -7.07
CA LYS A 37 -20.00 -11.43 -8.39
C LYS A 37 -18.54 -10.95 -8.39
N VAL A 38 -17.70 -11.62 -7.61
CA VAL A 38 -16.24 -11.39 -7.55
C VAL A 38 -15.56 -12.63 -8.14
N PRO A 39 -14.55 -12.50 -9.02
CA PRO A 39 -13.87 -13.67 -9.59
C PRO A 39 -13.30 -14.60 -8.51
N SER A 40 -13.51 -15.91 -8.64
CA SER A 40 -13.00 -16.91 -7.69
C SER A 40 -11.49 -16.84 -7.51
N SER A 41 -10.75 -16.46 -8.55
CA SER A 41 -9.31 -16.21 -8.50
C SER A 41 -8.96 -15.04 -7.58
N THR A 42 -9.71 -13.93 -7.64
CA THR A 42 -9.54 -12.77 -6.75
C THR A 42 -9.83 -13.17 -5.30
N ILE A 43 -10.91 -13.91 -5.05
CA ILE A 43 -11.25 -14.39 -3.70
C ILE A 43 -10.14 -15.30 -3.17
N ARG A 44 -9.69 -16.29 -3.94
CA ARG A 44 -8.57 -17.18 -3.56
C ARG A 44 -7.28 -16.43 -3.29
N CYS A 45 -6.96 -15.43 -4.12
CA CYS A 45 -5.81 -14.55 -3.94
C CYS A 45 -5.82 -13.91 -2.55
N HIS A 46 -6.96 -13.31 -2.17
CA HIS A 46 -7.13 -12.68 -0.86
C HIS A 46 -7.23 -13.69 0.31
N VAL A 47 -7.82 -14.87 0.10
CA VAL A 47 -7.92 -15.93 1.13
C VAL A 47 -6.52 -16.47 1.45
N ASN A 48 -5.73 -16.77 0.43
CA ASN A 48 -4.39 -17.34 0.53
C ASN A 48 -3.31 -16.30 0.88
N GLY A 49 -3.70 -15.04 1.13
CA GLY A 49 -2.75 -13.99 1.49
C GLY A 49 -1.84 -13.52 0.34
N TYR A 50 -2.17 -13.83 -0.91
CA TYR A 50 -1.56 -13.18 -2.07
C TYR A 50 -2.05 -11.73 -2.10
N SER A 51 -1.41 -10.86 -1.32
CA SER A 51 -1.40 -9.44 -1.68
C SER A 51 -0.75 -9.35 -3.06
N ALA A 52 -1.32 -8.55 -3.97
CA ALA A 52 -0.54 -8.02 -5.08
C ALA A 52 0.82 -7.62 -4.49
N ARG A 53 1.93 -8.01 -5.11
CA ARG A 53 3.27 -7.62 -4.64
C ARG A 53 3.34 -6.08 -4.72
N ILE A 54 2.85 -5.38 -3.69
CA ILE A 54 3.11 -3.97 -3.41
C ILE A 54 4.54 -3.94 -2.88
N GLY A 55 5.49 -4.35 -3.71
CA GLY A 55 6.84 -4.70 -3.26
C GLY A 55 7.79 -5.04 -4.39
N ALA A 56 7.43 -4.73 -5.63
CA ALA A 56 8.37 -4.65 -6.74
C ALA A 56 8.30 -3.28 -7.43
N GLY A 57 7.76 -2.27 -6.73
CA GLY A 57 8.04 -0.87 -7.06
C GLY A 57 9.45 -0.52 -6.58
N ALA A 58 10.04 0.54 -7.15
CA ALA A 58 11.38 1.02 -6.81
C ALA A 58 11.64 0.94 -5.30
N SER A 59 12.80 0.42 -4.90
CA SER A 59 13.24 0.41 -3.51
C SER A 59 13.09 1.82 -2.96
N PHE A 60 12.29 1.99 -1.91
CA PHE A 60 12.23 3.26 -1.21
C PHE A 60 13.65 3.60 -0.71
N TYR A 61 14.10 4.83 -0.94
CA TYR A 61 15.40 5.30 -0.45
C TYR A 61 15.47 5.31 1.08
N LEU A 62 14.31 5.31 1.74
CA LEU A 62 14.15 5.31 3.19
C LEU A 62 13.39 4.07 3.64
N SER A 63 13.84 3.47 4.74
CA SER A 63 13.06 2.48 5.48
C SER A 63 11.86 3.14 6.15
N LYS A 64 10.84 2.34 6.50
CA LYS A 64 9.64 2.85 7.18
C LYS A 64 9.97 3.65 8.45
N LYS A 65 10.91 3.18 9.26
CA LYS A 65 11.38 3.87 10.47
C LYS A 65 12.00 5.25 10.16
N GLN A 66 12.74 5.36 9.05
CA GLN A 66 13.36 6.61 8.62
C GLN A 66 12.34 7.61 8.08
N GLU A 67 11.33 7.11 7.36
CA GLU A 67 10.19 7.95 6.93
C GLU A 67 9.41 8.48 8.13
N ASP A 68 9.08 7.62 9.09
CA ASP A 68 8.33 8.01 10.28
C ASP A 68 9.11 9.07 11.09
N TYR A 69 10.43 8.90 11.25
CA TYR A 69 11.29 9.90 11.87
C TYR A 69 11.29 11.24 11.11
N LEU A 70 11.41 11.20 9.78
CA LEU A 70 11.41 12.40 8.94
C LEU A 70 10.08 13.15 9.05
N VAL A 71 8.95 12.44 9.11
CA VAL A 71 7.63 13.04 9.29
C VAL A 71 7.51 13.73 10.64
N GLU A 72 7.96 13.10 11.72
CA GLU A 72 7.95 13.73 13.05
C GLU A 72 8.86 14.97 13.12
N LEU A 73 10.02 14.94 12.46
CA LEU A 73 10.90 16.11 12.33
C LEU A 73 10.24 17.24 11.55
N ILE A 74 9.51 16.94 10.48
CA ILE A 74 8.79 17.96 9.71
C ILE A 74 7.68 18.59 10.55
N LYS A 75 6.92 17.78 11.32
CA LYS A 75 5.88 18.29 12.22
C LYS A 75 6.45 19.20 13.31
N SER A 76 7.63 18.90 13.85
CA SER A 76 8.25 19.75 14.87
C SER A 76 8.63 21.12 14.32
N PHE A 77 9.00 21.25 13.04
CA PHE A 77 9.25 22.55 12.42
C PHE A 77 8.00 23.42 12.31
N GLU A 78 6.82 22.83 12.11
CA GLU A 78 5.56 23.55 12.15
C GLU A 78 5.29 24.15 13.54
N SER A 79 5.59 23.38 14.59
CA SER A 79 5.42 23.84 15.98
C SER A 79 6.34 25.00 16.38
N ILE A 80 7.48 25.16 15.68
CA ILE A 80 8.46 26.24 15.90
C ILE A 80 8.08 27.51 15.10
N GLY A 81 6.98 27.48 14.34
CA GLY A 81 6.52 28.63 13.54
C GLY A 81 7.26 28.80 12.21
N LEU A 82 8.02 27.80 11.77
CA LEU A 82 8.65 27.81 10.45
C LEU A 82 7.60 27.53 9.37
N ARG A 83 7.41 28.47 8.46
CA ARG A 83 6.56 28.26 7.27
C ARG A 83 7.18 27.22 6.34
N LEU A 84 6.66 25.99 6.41
CA LEU A 84 7.05 24.89 5.53
C LEU A 84 6.44 25.05 4.14
N THR A 85 7.14 25.80 3.27
CA THR A 85 6.80 25.82 1.85
C THR A 85 7.22 24.51 1.17
N LYS A 86 6.55 24.17 0.06
CA LYS A 86 6.87 22.98 -0.74
C LYS A 86 8.36 22.90 -1.14
N LEU A 87 8.98 24.06 -1.40
CA LEU A 87 10.39 24.14 -1.79
C LEU A 87 11.31 23.79 -0.62
N VAL A 88 11.04 24.35 0.56
CA VAL A 88 11.77 24.05 1.79
C VAL A 88 11.64 22.57 2.15
N LEU A 89 10.42 22.02 2.08
CA LEU A 89 10.16 20.62 2.35
C LEU A 89 10.98 19.70 1.43
N LYS A 90 10.99 19.97 0.12
CA LYS A 90 11.81 19.23 -0.85
C LYS A 90 13.30 19.28 -0.52
N LYS A 91 13.81 20.44 -0.07
CA LYS A 91 15.21 20.58 0.34
C LYS A 91 15.53 19.76 1.59
N ILE A 92 14.67 19.80 2.61
CA ILE A 92 14.80 19.02 3.84
C ILE A 92 14.85 17.52 3.52
N VAL A 93 13.87 17.03 2.76
CA VAL A 93 13.81 15.62 2.36
C VAL A 93 15.06 15.23 1.56
N GLY A 94 15.49 16.06 0.60
CA GLY A 94 16.68 15.80 -0.19
C GLY A 94 17.97 15.76 0.64
N GLN A 95 18.12 16.63 1.64
CA GLN A 95 19.25 16.60 2.57
C GLN A 95 19.20 15.37 3.47
N PHE A 96 18.02 15.01 3.96
CA PHE A 96 17.83 13.82 4.79
C PHE A 96 18.22 12.53 4.05
N ILE A 97 17.78 12.38 2.80
CA ILE A 97 18.16 11.22 1.96
C ILE A 97 19.67 11.17 1.74
N LYS A 98 20.31 12.32 1.48
CA LYS A 98 21.78 12.38 1.33
C LYS A 98 22.50 11.96 2.61
N LEU A 99 22.04 12.43 3.76
CA LEU A 99 22.61 12.06 5.07
C LEU A 99 22.46 10.57 5.33
N VAL A 100 21.27 10.00 5.09
CA VAL A 100 21.00 8.58 5.30
C VAL A 100 21.80 7.70 4.35
N THR A 101 21.90 8.08 3.07
CA THR A 101 22.62 7.31 2.05
C THR A 101 24.14 7.37 2.22
N ASN A 102 24.69 8.51 2.67
CA ASN A 102 26.14 8.70 2.84
C ASN A 102 26.66 8.18 4.20
N ASN A 103 25.79 7.93 5.17
CA ASN A 103 26.19 7.51 6.51
C ASN A 103 26.14 5.99 6.63
N SER A 104 27.25 5.33 6.28
CA SER A 104 27.47 3.86 6.34
C SER A 104 27.42 3.25 7.76
N ARG A 105 26.96 3.99 8.78
CA ARG A 105 26.91 3.55 10.19
C ARG A 105 25.58 2.91 10.62
N PHE A 106 24.62 2.77 9.72
CA PHE A 106 23.33 2.11 9.98
C PHE A 106 23.03 0.93 9.04
N LYS A 107 24.07 0.37 8.41
CA LYS A 107 23.98 -0.93 7.73
C LYS A 107 24.22 -2.06 8.72
#